data_AF-A0A953MNU5-F1
#
_entry.id   AF-A0A953MNU5-F1
#
_cell.length_a   1.000
_cell.length_b   1.000
_cell.length_c   1.000
_cell.angle_alpha   90.00
_cell.angle_beta   90.00
_cell.angle_gamma   90.00
#
_symmetry.space_group_name_H-M   'P 1'
#
loop_
_entity.id
_entity.type
_entity.pdbx_description
1 polymer ?
#
loop_
_entity_poly.entity_id
_entity_poly.type
_entity_poly.pdbx_seq_one_letter_code
_entity_poly.pdbx_strand_id
1 'polypeptide(L)'
;MYPKRLKRIQEVLNKLEHKEKGEIRQRPNWENEISYILGGKGELIPSTVICDVYAKNLKTGSAYAFELKAPLPNSDQTKVSKEKIFKLLSMENPQVENAFFALPYNPYGKKEDYNWSFPKRWFDMINDPVVLIGDEFWDFLGGSGTYKLFIDEVNKLGKEYRDRIYREYLGIEPPTKDDFKLK
;
A
#
# COMPACT_ATOMS: atom_id res chain seq x y z
N MET A 1 16.93 13.02 -8.74
CA MET A 1 15.93 13.75 -7.92
C MET A 1 16.53 15.06 -7.44
N TYR A 2 15.72 16.09 -7.19
CA TYR A 2 16.21 17.31 -6.51
C TYR A 2 16.41 17.06 -5.00
N PRO A 3 17.58 17.40 -4.41
CA PRO A 3 17.84 17.28 -2.98
C PRO A 3 16.80 17.98 -2.11
N LYS A 4 16.26 19.12 -2.58
CA LYS A 4 15.21 19.84 -1.86
C LYS A 4 13.92 19.03 -1.76
N ARG A 5 13.58 18.19 -2.74
CA ARG A 5 12.42 17.28 -2.66
C ARG A 5 12.65 16.20 -1.59
N LEU A 6 13.86 15.63 -1.50
CA LEU A 6 14.22 14.69 -0.42
C LEU A 6 14.09 15.32 0.96
N LYS A 7 14.60 16.55 1.13
CA LYS A 7 14.45 17.28 2.39
C LYS A 7 12.97 17.48 2.75
N ARG A 8 12.15 17.89 1.78
CA ARG A 8 10.71 18.10 1.97
C ARG A 8 9.95 16.82 2.30
N ILE A 9 10.34 15.69 1.72
CA ILE A 9 9.81 14.37 2.09
C ILE A 9 10.06 14.10 3.58
N GLN A 10 11.29 14.30 4.05
CA GLN A 10 11.62 14.12 5.47
C GLN A 10 10.87 15.10 6.37
N GLU A 11 10.72 16.36 5.97
CA GLU A 11 9.93 17.34 6.71
C GLU A 11 8.45 16.91 6.84
N VAL A 12 7.84 16.42 5.76
CA VAL A 12 6.46 15.90 5.78
C VAL A 12 6.35 14.71 6.73
N LEU A 13 7.24 13.72 6.60
CA LEU A 13 7.19 12.52 7.45
C LEU A 13 7.39 12.86 8.93
N ASN A 14 8.32 13.77 9.25
CA ASN A 14 8.57 14.20 10.62
C ASN A 14 7.37 14.92 11.24
N LYS A 15 6.65 15.74 10.46
CA LYS A 15 5.43 16.42 10.92
C LYS A 15 4.27 15.45 11.20
N LEU A 16 4.18 14.36 10.44
CA LEU A 16 3.18 13.31 10.70
C LEU A 16 3.56 12.44 11.91
N GLU A 17 4.86 12.25 12.15
CA GLU A 17 5.37 11.43 13.24
C GLU A 17 5.26 12.13 14.60
N HIS A 18 5.69 13.38 14.64
CA HIS A 18 5.83 14.17 15.85
C HIS A 18 4.75 15.25 15.92
N LYS A 19 4.24 15.47 17.14
CA LYS A 19 3.37 16.59 17.45
C LYS A 19 4.21 17.70 18.07
N GLU A 20 4.09 18.93 17.57
CA GLU A 20 4.68 20.09 18.23
C GLU A 20 3.97 20.40 19.55
N LYS A 21 4.71 20.93 20.53
CA LYS A 21 4.21 21.15 21.88
C LYS A 21 3.08 22.18 21.84
N GLY A 22 1.87 21.75 22.23
CA GLY A 22 0.68 22.61 22.25
C GLY A 22 -0.20 22.53 20.99
N GLU A 23 0.26 21.88 19.91
CA GLU A 23 -0.48 21.79 18.65
C GLU A 23 -1.31 20.51 18.53
N ILE A 24 -2.28 20.47 17.61
CA ILE A 24 -2.99 19.23 17.27
C ILE A 24 -2.06 18.39 16.36
N ARG A 25 -2.03 17.07 16.55
CA ARG A 25 -1.27 16.18 15.66
C ARG A 25 -1.78 16.35 14.23
N GLN A 26 -0.87 16.61 13.29
CA GLN A 26 -1.18 16.71 11.88
C GLN A 26 -1.72 15.35 11.37
N ARG A 27 -2.79 15.41 10.58
CA ARG A 27 -3.32 14.25 9.86
C ARG A 27 -2.74 14.21 8.44
N PRO A 28 -2.59 13.01 7.85
CA PRO A 28 -2.13 12.89 6.48
C PRO A 28 -3.08 13.61 5.53
N ASN A 29 -2.51 14.29 4.54
CA ASN A 29 -3.23 14.91 3.44
C ASN A 29 -2.38 14.77 2.18
N TRP A 30 -2.70 13.77 1.36
CA TRP A 30 -1.89 13.40 0.21
C TRP A 30 -1.58 14.56 -0.72
N GLU A 31 -2.61 15.31 -1.13
CA GLU A 31 -2.50 16.39 -2.11
C GLU A 31 -1.60 17.55 -1.63
N ASN A 32 -1.78 17.99 -0.38
CA ASN A 32 -0.96 19.06 0.18
C ASN A 32 0.50 18.61 0.33
N GLU A 33 0.72 17.37 0.75
CA GLU A 33 2.06 16.82 0.96
C GLU A 33 2.82 16.66 -0.35
N ILE A 34 2.23 16.04 -1.37
CA ILE A 34 2.89 15.85 -2.67
C ILE A 34 3.13 17.20 -3.37
N SER A 35 2.17 18.13 -3.32
CA SER A 35 2.33 19.47 -3.88
C SER A 35 3.48 20.23 -3.21
N TYR A 36 3.55 20.18 -1.87
CA TYR A 36 4.67 20.74 -1.12
C TYR A 36 6.00 20.12 -1.56
N ILE A 37 6.08 18.79 -1.66
CA ILE A 37 7.31 18.10 -2.08
C ILE A 37 7.72 18.54 -3.48
N LEU A 38 6.83 18.51 -4.47
CA LEU A 38 7.11 18.81 -5.88
C LEU A 38 7.65 20.23 -6.12
N GLY A 39 7.27 21.20 -5.28
CA GLY A 39 7.80 22.56 -5.33
C GLY A 39 9.30 22.68 -4.97
N GLY A 40 9.94 21.60 -4.51
CA GLY A 40 11.37 21.56 -4.26
C GLY A 40 12.16 21.53 -5.58
N LYS A 41 13.14 22.43 -5.72
CA LYS A 41 14.06 22.51 -6.88
C LYS A 41 15.52 22.51 -6.40
N GLY A 42 16.44 22.23 -7.31
CA GLY A 42 17.89 22.27 -7.08
C GLY A 42 18.64 21.58 -8.21
N GLU A 43 19.89 21.19 -7.95
CA GLU A 43 20.64 20.34 -8.88
C GLU A 43 20.19 18.89 -8.79
N LEU A 44 20.16 18.17 -9.91
CA LEU A 44 19.76 16.77 -9.91
C LEU A 44 20.86 15.89 -9.33
N ILE A 45 20.47 15.05 -8.37
CA ILE A 45 21.31 13.96 -7.89
C ILE A 45 20.78 12.61 -8.39
N PRO A 46 21.64 11.61 -8.65
CA PRO A 46 21.22 10.24 -8.87
C PRO A 46 20.41 9.73 -7.68
N SER A 47 19.33 8.99 -7.93
CA SER A 47 18.49 8.43 -6.87
C SER A 47 17.84 7.15 -7.37
N THR A 48 17.90 6.10 -6.56
CA THR A 48 17.31 4.80 -6.87
C THR A 48 16.26 4.48 -5.81
N VAL A 49 15.10 3.98 -6.25
CA VAL A 49 14.04 3.49 -5.38
C VAL A 49 13.62 2.11 -5.90
N ILE A 50 13.54 1.14 -5.01
CA ILE A 50 13.08 -0.21 -5.32
C ILE A 50 11.66 -0.36 -4.79
N CYS A 51 10.72 -0.65 -5.69
CA CYS A 51 9.35 -1.01 -5.36
C CYS A 51 9.18 -2.54 -5.28
N ASP A 52 8.12 -3.00 -4.62
CA ASP A 52 7.81 -4.42 -4.48
C ASP A 52 7.29 -5.00 -5.81
N VAL A 53 6.43 -4.25 -6.51
CA VAL A 53 5.88 -4.64 -7.83
C VAL A 53 5.95 -3.47 -8.81
N TYR A 54 6.34 -3.77 -10.03
CA TYR A 54 6.25 -2.87 -11.19
C TYR A 54 5.32 -3.49 -12.24
N ALA A 55 4.34 -2.72 -12.70
CA ALA A 55 3.41 -3.14 -13.75
C ALA A 55 3.46 -2.15 -14.92
N LYS A 56 3.47 -2.68 -16.14
CA LYS A 56 3.40 -1.86 -17.36
C LYS A 56 2.22 -2.30 -18.21
N ASN A 57 1.34 -1.36 -18.50
CA ASN A 57 0.30 -1.56 -19.51
C ASN A 57 0.95 -1.52 -20.89
N LEU A 58 1.03 -2.66 -21.57
CA LEU A 58 1.67 -2.74 -22.89
C LEU A 58 0.87 -2.05 -24.00
N LYS A 59 -0.43 -1.79 -23.79
CA LYS A 59 -1.29 -1.11 -24.77
C LYS A 59 -1.15 0.41 -24.67
N THR A 60 -1.14 0.96 -23.45
CA THR A 60 -1.05 2.42 -23.24
C THR A 60 0.37 2.92 -23.03
N GLY A 61 1.29 2.02 -22.65
CA GLY A 61 2.65 2.36 -22.23
C GLY A 61 2.77 2.81 -20.77
N SER A 62 1.64 3.03 -20.08
CA SER A 62 1.61 3.47 -18.67
C SER A 62 2.32 2.48 -17.76
N ALA A 63 3.04 3.01 -16.78
CA ALA A 63 3.81 2.23 -15.81
C ALA A 63 3.42 2.61 -14.39
N TYR A 64 3.32 1.61 -13.51
CA TYR A 64 2.88 1.75 -12.13
C TYR A 64 3.80 1.00 -11.19
N ALA A 65 4.00 1.55 -9.99
CA ALA A 65 4.74 0.90 -8.92
C ALA A 65 3.82 0.63 -7.71
N PHE A 66 4.09 -0.43 -6.96
CA PHE A 66 3.32 -0.77 -5.77
C PHE A 66 4.26 -1.14 -4.62
N GLU A 67 3.98 -0.60 -3.44
CA GLU A 67 4.51 -1.09 -2.16
C GLU A 67 3.44 -2.00 -1.54
N LEU A 68 3.71 -3.31 -1.51
CA LEU A 68 2.80 -4.29 -0.96
C LEU A 68 3.06 -4.46 0.52
N LYS A 69 2.00 -4.43 1.33
CA LYS A 69 2.10 -4.74 2.76
C LYS A 69 0.99 -5.70 3.19
N ALA A 70 1.26 -6.41 4.28
CA ALA A 70 0.25 -7.23 4.93
C ALA A 70 -0.96 -6.36 5.35
N PRO A 71 -2.17 -6.94 5.49
CA PRO A 71 -3.38 -6.15 5.70
C PRO A 71 -3.43 -5.32 6.98
N LEU A 72 -2.61 -5.68 7.97
CA LEU A 72 -2.48 -4.99 9.24
C LEU A 72 -1.02 -4.51 9.41
N PRO A 73 -0.52 -3.59 8.56
CA PRO A 73 0.87 -3.20 8.57
C PRO A 73 1.22 -2.44 9.85
N ASN A 74 2.47 -2.48 10.27
CA ASN A 74 2.94 -1.63 11.36
C ASN A 74 3.24 -0.21 10.87
N SER A 75 3.40 0.71 11.83
CA SER A 75 3.61 2.13 11.53
C SER A 75 4.90 2.38 10.74
N ASP A 76 6.01 1.76 11.13
CA ASP A 76 7.33 2.04 10.54
C ASP A 76 7.42 1.56 9.09
N GLN A 77 6.87 0.39 8.80
CA GLN A 77 6.73 -0.12 7.43
C GLN A 77 5.87 0.82 6.57
N THR A 78 4.79 1.36 7.14
CA THR A 78 3.92 2.29 6.42
C THR A 78 4.65 3.61 6.12
N LYS A 79 5.42 4.15 7.08
CA LYS A 79 6.27 5.33 6.88
C LYS A 79 7.25 5.13 5.73
N VAL A 80 7.98 4.02 5.74
CA VAL A 80 8.97 3.68 4.69
C VAL A 80 8.30 3.57 3.32
N SER A 81 7.11 2.96 3.27
CA SER A 81 6.35 2.84 2.01
C SER A 81 5.94 4.21 1.48
N LYS A 82 5.43 5.10 2.35
CA LYS A 82 5.09 6.48 1.99
C LYS A 82 6.30 7.25 1.46
N GLU A 83 7.45 7.11 2.12
CA GLU A 83 8.69 7.73 1.67
C GLU A 83 9.08 7.28 0.26
N LYS A 84 9.02 5.97 -0.02
CA LYS A 84 9.35 5.42 -1.34
C LYS A 84 8.39 5.90 -2.42
N ILE A 85 7.08 5.93 -2.14
CA ILE A 85 6.06 6.41 -3.08
C ILE A 85 6.32 7.89 -3.40
N PHE A 86 6.56 8.74 -2.37
CA PHE A 86 6.92 10.13 -2.61
C PHE A 86 8.19 10.27 -3.44
N LYS A 87 9.20 9.43 -3.19
CA LYS A 87 10.42 9.46 -4.00
C LYS A 87 10.12 9.10 -5.47
N LEU A 88 9.35 8.06 -5.74
CA LEU A 88 9.01 7.65 -7.10
C LEU A 88 8.28 8.77 -7.86
N LEU A 89 7.30 9.40 -7.22
CA LEU A 89 6.44 10.42 -7.84
C LEU A 89 7.08 11.80 -7.94
N SER A 90 8.12 12.07 -7.15
CA SER A 90 8.79 13.38 -7.11
C SER A 90 10.14 13.40 -7.83
N MET A 91 10.49 12.35 -8.59
CA MET A 91 11.59 12.40 -9.55
C MET A 91 11.28 13.42 -10.65
N GLU A 92 12.32 14.04 -11.22
CA GLU A 92 12.12 15.03 -12.30
C GLU A 92 11.66 14.37 -13.60
N ASN A 93 12.12 13.14 -13.85
CA ASN A 93 11.63 12.28 -14.92
C ASN A 93 11.02 11.03 -14.27
N PRO A 94 9.76 11.07 -13.82
CA PRO A 94 9.10 9.91 -13.23
C PRO A 94 9.14 8.72 -14.19
N GLN A 95 9.59 7.56 -13.69
CA GLN A 95 9.61 6.30 -14.45
C GLN A 95 8.25 5.58 -14.42
N VAL A 96 7.38 6.02 -13.52
CA VAL A 96 6.01 5.52 -13.34
C VAL A 96 5.07 6.72 -13.34
N GLU A 97 3.87 6.50 -13.86
CA GLU A 97 2.78 7.47 -13.86
C GLU A 97 2.18 7.60 -12.46
N ASN A 98 2.08 6.47 -11.74
CA ASN A 98 1.64 6.44 -10.36
C ASN A 98 2.37 5.37 -9.52
N ALA A 99 2.35 5.57 -8.21
CA ALA A 99 2.89 4.63 -7.24
C ALA A 99 1.88 4.51 -6.08
N PHE A 100 1.63 3.28 -5.65
CA PHE A 100 0.53 2.96 -4.73
C PHE A 100 1.03 2.26 -3.47
N PHE A 101 0.37 2.58 -2.35
CA PHE A 101 0.40 1.77 -1.14
C PHE A 101 -0.71 0.73 -1.24
N ALA A 102 -0.35 -0.54 -1.37
CA ALA A 102 -1.30 -1.58 -1.67
C ALA A 102 -1.37 -2.64 -0.56
N LEU A 103 -2.59 -2.94 -0.13
CA LEU A 103 -2.90 -4.03 0.78
C LEU A 103 -3.64 -5.12 -0.03
N PRO A 104 -3.03 -6.27 -0.33
CA PRO A 104 -3.65 -7.29 -1.19
C PRO A 104 -4.93 -7.92 -0.66
N TYR A 105 -5.28 -7.70 0.61
CA TYR A 105 -6.47 -8.24 1.25
C TYR A 105 -7.02 -7.25 2.29
N ASN A 106 -8.34 -7.24 2.49
CA ASN A 106 -9.02 -6.43 3.50
C ASN A 106 -9.70 -7.30 4.57
N PRO A 107 -9.19 -7.37 5.81
CA PRO A 107 -9.83 -8.13 6.88
C PRO A 107 -11.16 -7.51 7.33
N TYR A 108 -11.45 -6.27 6.94
CA TYR A 108 -12.69 -5.56 7.26
C TYR A 108 -13.74 -5.67 6.14
N GLY A 109 -13.44 -6.36 5.04
CA GLY A 109 -14.34 -6.46 3.89
C GLY A 109 -14.17 -5.27 2.94
N LYS A 110 -14.88 -4.16 3.19
CA LYS A 110 -14.84 -2.98 2.32
C LYS A 110 -13.83 -1.93 2.79
N LYS A 111 -13.32 -1.11 1.86
CA LYS A 111 -12.30 -0.09 2.18
C LYS A 111 -12.81 0.93 3.18
N GLU A 112 -14.07 1.31 3.10
CA GLU A 112 -14.70 2.28 4.01
C GLU A 112 -14.73 1.75 5.46
N ASP A 113 -14.74 0.43 5.63
CA ASP A 113 -14.74 -0.24 6.93
C ASP A 113 -13.31 -0.46 7.48
N TYR A 114 -12.26 -0.10 6.73
CA TYR A 114 -10.88 -0.35 7.12
C TYR A 114 -10.52 0.41 8.41
N ASN A 115 -10.25 -0.35 9.49
CA ASN A 115 -10.08 0.25 10.82
C ASN A 115 -8.78 -0.07 11.55
N TRP A 116 -7.73 -0.47 10.83
CA TRP A 116 -6.43 -0.65 11.44
C TRP A 116 -5.71 0.69 11.67
N SER A 117 -5.27 0.96 12.90
CA SER A 117 -4.88 2.31 13.33
C SER A 117 -3.47 2.74 12.93
N PHE A 118 -2.51 1.81 12.85
CA PHE A 118 -1.10 2.14 12.59
C PHE A 118 -0.87 2.87 11.25
N PRO A 119 -1.42 2.44 10.11
CA PRO A 119 -1.16 3.12 8.84
C PRO A 119 -1.90 4.45 8.71
N LYS A 120 -2.98 4.68 9.50
CA LYS A 120 -3.75 5.94 9.51
C LYS A 120 -2.93 7.16 9.97
N ARG A 121 -1.75 6.95 10.55
CA ARG A 121 -0.79 8.04 10.83
C ARG A 121 -0.21 8.62 9.54
N TRP A 122 -0.02 7.78 8.54
CA TRP A 122 0.75 8.09 7.34
C TRP A 122 -0.14 8.32 6.14
N PHE A 123 -1.29 7.64 6.03
CA PHE A 123 -2.23 7.81 4.92
C PHE A 123 -3.65 8.01 5.45
N ASP A 124 -4.46 8.76 4.72
CA ASP A 124 -5.90 8.58 4.79
C ASP A 124 -6.25 7.27 4.08
N MET A 125 -6.40 6.21 4.86
CA MET A 125 -6.59 4.85 4.34
C MET A 125 -7.89 4.66 3.54
N ILE A 126 -8.83 5.61 3.61
CA ILE A 126 -10.11 5.53 2.92
C ILE A 126 -10.08 6.44 1.68
N ASN A 127 -9.60 7.67 1.82
CA ASN A 127 -9.76 8.68 0.78
C ASN A 127 -8.50 8.96 -0.05
N ASP A 128 -7.30 8.60 0.42
CA ASP A 128 -6.09 8.85 -0.36
C ASP A 128 -6.11 8.01 -1.65
N PRO A 129 -5.97 8.63 -2.84
CA PRO A 129 -6.06 7.93 -4.12
C PRO A 129 -4.90 6.95 -4.36
N VAL A 130 -3.82 7.10 -3.60
CA VAL A 130 -2.66 6.21 -3.65
C VAL A 130 -2.80 4.95 -2.80
N VAL A 131 -3.85 4.84 -1.99
CA VAL A 131 -4.11 3.65 -1.16
C VAL A 131 -5.05 2.73 -1.92
N LEU A 132 -4.60 1.51 -2.22
CA LEU A 132 -5.41 0.46 -2.85
C LEU A 132 -5.55 -0.72 -1.88
N ILE A 133 -6.77 -1.17 -1.61
CA ILE A 133 -7.03 -2.24 -0.63
C ILE A 133 -7.90 -3.31 -1.27
N GLY A 134 -7.46 -4.58 -1.21
CA GLY A 134 -8.24 -5.73 -1.67
C GLY A 134 -8.61 -5.61 -3.15
N ASP A 135 -9.91 -5.45 -3.41
CA ASP A 135 -10.47 -5.37 -4.76
C ASP A 135 -9.88 -4.24 -5.58
N GLU A 136 -9.72 -3.04 -5.03
CA GLU A 136 -9.12 -1.92 -5.73
C GLU A 136 -7.71 -2.24 -6.29
N PHE A 137 -6.90 -2.98 -5.54
CA PHE A 137 -5.55 -3.33 -5.99
C PHE A 137 -5.57 -4.39 -7.09
N TRP A 138 -6.31 -5.48 -6.87
CA TRP A 138 -6.34 -6.60 -7.80
C TRP A 138 -7.08 -6.26 -9.08
N ASP A 139 -8.18 -5.51 -9.00
CA ASP A 139 -8.94 -5.10 -10.17
C ASP A 139 -8.20 -4.01 -10.97
N PHE A 140 -7.38 -3.17 -10.32
CA PHE A 140 -6.47 -2.28 -11.03
C PHE A 140 -5.45 -3.06 -11.88
N LEU A 141 -4.88 -4.13 -11.33
CA LEU A 141 -3.86 -4.93 -12.03
C LEU A 141 -4.42 -5.89 -13.07
N GLY A 142 -5.47 -6.63 -12.72
CA GLY A 142 -6.02 -7.73 -13.54
C GLY A 142 -7.29 -7.38 -14.31
N GLY A 143 -7.89 -6.22 -14.04
CA GLY A 143 -9.21 -5.83 -14.54
C GLY A 143 -10.35 -6.22 -13.60
N SER A 144 -11.53 -5.69 -13.87
CA SER A 144 -12.71 -5.84 -12.99
C SER A 144 -13.04 -7.31 -12.71
N GLY A 145 -13.27 -7.63 -11.43
CA GLY A 145 -13.63 -8.97 -10.95
C GLY A 145 -12.44 -9.88 -10.67
N THR A 146 -11.20 -9.40 -10.85
CA THR A 146 -9.98 -10.17 -10.56
C THR A 146 -9.92 -10.58 -9.10
N TYR A 147 -10.22 -9.66 -8.17
CA TYR A 147 -10.19 -9.98 -6.75
C TYR A 147 -11.16 -11.10 -6.39
N LYS A 148 -12.40 -11.00 -6.88
CA LYS A 148 -13.42 -12.01 -6.62
C LYS A 148 -12.98 -13.38 -7.16
N LEU A 149 -12.48 -13.43 -8.39
CA LEU A 149 -11.95 -14.65 -8.98
C LEU A 149 -10.83 -15.24 -8.12
N PHE A 150 -9.89 -14.40 -7.67
CA PHE A 150 -8.78 -14.82 -6.82
C PHE A 150 -9.26 -15.42 -5.50
N ILE A 151 -10.19 -14.76 -4.81
CA ILE A 151 -10.77 -15.22 -3.55
C ILE A 151 -11.54 -16.53 -3.75
N ASP A 152 -12.34 -16.64 -4.81
CA ASP A 152 -13.09 -17.85 -5.14
C ASP A 152 -12.17 -19.06 -5.38
N GLU A 153 -11.08 -18.88 -6.15
CA GLU A 153 -10.11 -19.96 -6.41
C GLU A 153 -9.31 -20.33 -5.16
N VAL A 154 -8.86 -19.37 -4.36
CA VAL A 154 -8.16 -19.64 -3.10
C VAL A 154 -9.07 -20.38 -2.12
N ASN A 155 -10.35 -20.01 -2.03
CA ASN A 155 -11.31 -20.70 -1.17
C ASN A 155 -11.61 -22.13 -1.62
N LYS A 156 -11.63 -22.40 -2.93
CA LYS A 156 -11.77 -23.78 -3.47
C LYS A 156 -10.58 -24.65 -3.09
N LEU A 157 -9.36 -24.14 -3.26
CA LEU A 157 -8.12 -24.86 -2.94
C LEU A 157 -7.90 -24.98 -1.41
N GLY A 158 -8.30 -23.96 -0.65
CA GLY A 158 -7.99 -23.84 0.77
C GLY A 158 -8.54 -24.97 1.63
N LYS A 159 -9.67 -25.58 1.25
CA LYS A 159 -10.24 -26.71 1.97
C LYS A 159 -9.30 -27.91 1.97
N GLU A 160 -8.79 -28.28 0.80
CA GLU A 160 -7.89 -29.42 0.66
C GLU A 160 -6.58 -29.18 1.41
N TYR A 161 -5.95 -28.01 1.21
CA TYR A 161 -4.70 -27.69 1.89
C TYR A 161 -4.86 -27.62 3.41
N ARG A 162 -6.00 -27.12 3.91
CA ARG A 162 -6.28 -27.11 5.35
C ARG A 162 -6.31 -28.53 5.90
N ASP A 163 -7.04 -29.44 5.29
CA ASP A 163 -7.13 -30.83 5.75
C ASP A 163 -5.74 -31.49 5.79
N ARG A 164 -4.92 -31.24 4.76
CA ARG A 164 -3.54 -31.72 4.70
C ARG A 164 -2.65 -31.13 5.79
N ILE A 165 -2.71 -29.81 6.01
CA ILE A 165 -1.94 -29.15 7.08
C ILE A 165 -2.29 -29.74 8.45
N TYR A 166 -3.58 -29.87 8.76
CA TYR A 166 -4.03 -30.38 10.05
C TYR A 166 -3.61 -31.83 10.28
N ARG A 167 -3.80 -32.71 9.30
CA ARG A 167 -3.52 -34.14 9.46
C ARG A 167 -2.06 -34.50 9.24
N GLU A 168 -1.43 -34.00 8.18
CA GLU A 168 -0.07 -34.39 7.78
C GLU A 168 1.01 -33.69 8.62
N TYR A 169 0.76 -32.45 9.07
CA TYR A 169 1.78 -31.64 9.75
C TYR A 169 1.46 -31.36 11.22
N LEU A 170 0.20 -31.13 11.57
CA LEU A 170 -0.19 -30.84 12.96
C LEU A 170 -0.63 -32.09 13.74
N GLY A 171 -0.94 -33.20 13.05
CA GLY A 171 -1.34 -34.47 13.67
C GLY A 171 -2.68 -34.41 14.41
N ILE A 172 -3.57 -33.48 14.04
CA ILE A 172 -4.88 -33.26 14.68
C ILE A 172 -5.99 -33.14 13.63
N GLU A 173 -7.24 -33.40 14.01
CA GLU A 173 -8.37 -33.24 13.09
C GLU A 173 -8.68 -31.76 12.81
N PRO A 174 -8.98 -31.39 11.55
CA PRO A 174 -9.34 -30.02 11.20
C PRO A 174 -10.68 -29.61 11.85
N PRO A 175 -10.82 -28.36 12.31
CA PRO A 175 -12.07 -27.85 12.86
C PRO A 175 -13.19 -27.92 11.81
N THR A 176 -14.42 -28.22 12.24
CA THR A 176 -15.57 -28.34 11.34
C THR A 176 -16.13 -27.01 10.83
N LYS A 177 -15.71 -25.88 11.42
CA LYS A 177 -16.14 -24.55 11.00
C LYS A 177 -15.39 -24.11 9.75
N ASP A 178 -16.12 -23.48 8.82
CA ASP A 178 -15.58 -22.84 7.60
C ASP A 178 -14.96 -21.46 7.90
N ASP A 179 -14.31 -21.31 9.05
CA ASP A 179 -13.69 -20.05 9.50
C ASP A 179 -12.45 -19.64 8.68
N PHE A 180 -11.95 -20.55 7.84
CA PHE A 180 -10.81 -20.34 6.95
C PHE A 180 -11.14 -19.60 5.65
N LYS A 181 -12.43 -19.45 5.30
CA LYS A 181 -12.80 -18.81 4.03
C LYS A 181 -12.47 -17.33 4.06
N LEU A 182 -11.72 -16.91 3.05
CA LEU A 182 -11.48 -15.50 2.77
C LEU A 182 -12.80 -14.84 2.35
N LYS A 183 -12.97 -13.59 2.77
CA LYS A 183 -14.15 -12.77 2.50
C LYS A 183 -13.88 -11.72 1.44
#